data_AF-A0A0P7U9N4-F1
#
_entry.id   AF-A0A0P7U9N4-F1
#
_cell.length_a   1.000
_cell.length_b   1.000
_cell.length_c   1.000
_cell.angle_alpha   90.00
_cell.angle_beta   90.00
_cell.angle_gamma   90.00
#
_symmetry.space_group_name_H-M   'P 1'
#
loop_
_entity.id
_entity.type
_entity.pdbx_description
1 polymer ?
#
loop_
_entity_poly.entity_id
_entity_poly.type
_entity_poly.pdbx_seq_one_letter_code
_entity_poly.pdbx_strand_id
1 'polypeptide(L)'
;GSPEEKFSKEHIQHSQITYQRKVLIIYSLDHALYREIVLKLSAFLRAKCGTEVVLDLLDTAWLGTVGRMQWLDWQKQQIEKSSDKILILCSRGVQAKWRAMCGGHKVMLKEDVRSPMGDMLTPAFSLIIPDLLHPVAFGKYIVAYFDDVSAEEDVPPPFNITIKYKLMKHFEELYFRILDMEKHEPGKVKRVEGIAEDEYFSCPSGRALRDAVEAFQAYQVEYPDWFERECVDSEEEALD
;
A
#
# COMPACT_ATOMS: atom_id res chain seq x y z
N GLY A 1 40.93 0.22 -19.56
CA GLY A 1 39.59 0.79 -19.71
C GLY A 1 38.60 -0.30 -19.40
N SER A 2 37.77 -0.11 -18.38
CA SER A 2 36.71 -1.07 -18.07
C SER A 2 35.61 -0.94 -19.13
N PRO A 3 35.02 -2.02 -19.65
CA PRO A 3 33.86 -1.91 -20.52
C PRO A 3 32.66 -1.52 -19.67
N GLU A 4 32.14 -0.32 -19.87
CA GLU A 4 30.77 -0.01 -19.47
C GLU A 4 29.84 -0.91 -20.30
N GLU A 5 29.27 -1.94 -19.66
CA GLU A 5 28.18 -2.72 -20.24
C GLU A 5 27.04 -1.75 -20.60
N LYS A 6 26.89 -1.47 -21.90
CA LYS A 6 25.77 -0.67 -22.42
C LYS A 6 24.48 -1.47 -22.26
N PHE A 7 23.76 -1.23 -21.18
CA PHE A 7 22.39 -1.74 -21.03
C PHE A 7 21.46 -1.08 -22.07
N SER A 8 20.71 -1.91 -22.78
CA SER A 8 19.63 -1.44 -23.65
C SER A 8 18.37 -1.17 -22.82
N LYS A 9 17.73 -0.01 -23.03
CA LYS A 9 16.46 0.34 -22.38
C LYS A 9 15.29 -0.10 -23.28
N GLU A 10 14.42 -0.94 -22.75
CA GLU A 10 13.23 -1.43 -23.45
C GLU A 10 12.00 -0.80 -22.79
N HIS A 11 11.25 0.02 -23.55
CA HIS A 11 10.05 0.68 -23.05
C HIS A 11 8.86 -0.24 -23.29
N ILE A 12 8.18 -0.63 -22.21
CA ILE A 12 6.98 -1.44 -22.24
C ILE A 12 5.79 -0.51 -22.15
N GLN A 13 4.99 -0.49 -23.20
CA GLN A 13 3.70 0.18 -23.14
C GLN A 13 2.73 -0.70 -22.37
N HIS A 14 1.92 -0.12 -21.48
CA HIS A 14 1.00 -0.88 -20.64
C HIS A 14 0.02 -1.75 -21.47
N SER A 15 -0.38 -1.30 -22.66
CA SER A 15 -1.21 -2.05 -23.62
C SER A 15 -0.59 -3.37 -24.10
N GLN A 16 0.71 -3.59 -23.88
CA GLN A 16 1.43 -4.80 -24.27
C GLN A 16 1.52 -5.84 -23.14
N ILE A 17 1.06 -5.51 -21.93
CA ILE A 17 1.01 -6.45 -20.80
C ILE A 17 -0.23 -7.34 -20.96
N THR A 18 -0.03 -8.63 -21.22
CA THR A 18 -1.10 -9.58 -21.55
C THR A 18 -1.85 -10.14 -20.34
N TYR A 19 -1.41 -9.84 -19.12
CA TYR A 19 -1.99 -10.36 -17.88
C TYR A 19 -2.41 -9.23 -16.96
N GLN A 20 -3.71 -9.13 -16.68
CA GLN A 20 -4.22 -8.27 -15.62
C GLN A 20 -3.87 -8.91 -14.26
N ARG A 21 -3.07 -8.22 -13.45
CA ARG A 21 -2.74 -8.65 -12.09
C ARG A 21 -3.67 -8.04 -11.08
N LYS A 22 -3.88 -8.75 -9.98
CA LYS A 22 -4.62 -8.26 -8.82
C LYS A 22 -3.68 -7.88 -7.69
N VAL A 23 -4.02 -6.81 -6.98
CA VAL A 23 -3.35 -6.42 -5.74
C VAL A 23 -4.38 -6.14 -4.65
N LEU A 24 -4.21 -6.77 -3.49
CA LEU A 24 -4.92 -6.41 -2.26
C LEU A 24 -4.12 -5.35 -1.52
N ILE A 25 -4.74 -4.22 -1.19
CA ILE A 25 -4.08 -3.16 -0.42
C ILE A 25 -4.50 -3.26 1.04
N ILE A 26 -3.52 -3.40 1.92
CA ILE A 26 -3.66 -3.41 3.38
C ILE A 26 -2.97 -2.15 3.92
N TYR A 27 -3.69 -1.37 4.73
CA TYR A 27 -3.25 -0.07 5.20
C TYR A 27 -3.92 0.24 6.55
N SER A 28 -3.48 1.31 7.21
CA SER A 28 -4.17 1.87 8.38
C SER A 28 -4.97 3.12 7.98
N LEU A 29 -6.19 3.26 8.51
CA LEU A 29 -7.02 4.45 8.36
C LEU A 29 -6.55 5.55 9.31
N ASP A 30 -5.41 6.16 8.99
CA ASP A 30 -4.72 7.11 9.87
C ASP A 30 -5.45 8.45 10.01
N HIS A 31 -6.03 8.93 8.91
CA HIS A 31 -6.67 10.23 8.79
C HIS A 31 -7.50 10.26 7.50
N ALA A 32 -8.53 11.11 7.42
CA ALA A 32 -9.38 11.23 6.24
C ALA A 32 -8.58 11.61 4.96
N LEU A 33 -7.54 12.44 5.08
CA LEU A 33 -6.64 12.77 3.97
C LEU A 33 -5.75 11.59 3.55
N TYR A 34 -5.34 10.75 4.49
CA TYR A 34 -4.60 9.52 4.16
C TYR A 34 -5.50 8.49 3.46
N ARG A 35 -6.77 8.40 3.86
CA ARG A 35 -7.79 7.62 3.14
C ARG A 35 -7.92 8.05 1.69
N GLU A 36 -7.89 9.36 1.41
CA GLU A 36 -7.89 9.87 0.03
C GLU A 36 -6.65 9.41 -0.75
N ILE A 37 -5.45 9.45 -0.16
CA ILE A 37 -4.22 8.94 -0.80
C ILE A 37 -4.40 7.48 -1.24
N VAL A 38 -4.93 6.63 -0.36
CA VAL A 38 -5.17 5.20 -0.65
C VAL A 38 -6.17 5.01 -1.81
N LEU A 39 -7.25 5.80 -1.83
CA LEU A 39 -8.23 5.78 -2.92
C LEU A 39 -7.63 6.27 -4.24
N LYS A 40 -6.82 7.35 -4.23
CA LYS A 40 -6.18 7.85 -5.46
C LYS A 40 -5.10 6.90 -5.97
N LEU A 41 -4.36 6.23 -5.08
CA LEU A 41 -3.41 5.18 -5.46
C LEU A 41 -4.15 4.03 -6.15
N SER A 42 -5.29 3.62 -5.60
CA SER A 42 -6.15 2.59 -6.18
C SER A 42 -6.68 2.98 -7.56
N ALA A 43 -7.12 4.23 -7.72
CA ALA A 43 -7.54 4.76 -9.01
C ALA A 43 -6.39 4.83 -10.02
N PHE A 44 -5.19 5.21 -9.58
CA PHE A 44 -3.99 5.25 -10.41
C PHE A 44 -3.59 3.85 -10.89
N LEU A 45 -3.49 2.88 -10.00
CA LEU A 45 -3.20 1.48 -10.32
C LEU A 45 -4.21 0.90 -11.34
N ARG A 46 -5.50 1.19 -11.17
CA ARG A 46 -6.54 0.72 -12.10
C ARG A 46 -6.48 1.41 -13.46
N ALA A 47 -6.42 2.74 -13.46
CA ALA A 47 -6.57 3.53 -14.69
C ALA A 47 -5.29 3.61 -15.52
N LYS A 48 -4.13 3.73 -14.87
CA LYS A 48 -2.83 3.90 -15.55
C LYS A 48 -2.06 2.58 -15.65
N CYS A 49 -2.17 1.72 -14.64
CA CYS A 49 -1.41 0.48 -14.55
C CYS A 49 -2.23 -0.79 -14.86
N GLY A 50 -3.52 -0.64 -15.22
CA GLY A 50 -4.45 -1.73 -15.54
C GLY A 50 -4.47 -2.86 -14.51
N THR A 51 -4.18 -2.53 -13.25
CA THR A 51 -4.11 -3.50 -12.15
C THR A 51 -5.49 -3.58 -11.50
N GLU A 52 -6.01 -4.79 -11.31
CA GLU A 52 -7.19 -4.99 -10.48
C GLU A 52 -6.83 -4.69 -9.02
N VAL A 53 -7.56 -3.80 -8.37
CA VAL A 53 -7.30 -3.42 -6.98
C VAL A 53 -8.43 -3.93 -6.12
N VAL A 54 -8.07 -4.70 -5.10
CA VAL A 54 -8.95 -5.08 -4.00
C VAL A 54 -8.65 -4.17 -2.82
N LEU A 55 -9.69 -3.49 -2.34
CA LEU A 55 -9.62 -2.54 -1.24
C LEU A 55 -10.94 -2.61 -0.48
N ASP A 56 -10.89 -2.60 0.85
CA ASP A 56 -12.07 -2.61 1.71
C ASP A 56 -13.07 -1.48 1.39
N LEU A 57 -12.57 -0.27 1.12
CA LEU A 57 -13.36 0.91 0.72
C LEU A 57 -14.14 0.72 -0.58
N LEU A 58 -13.74 -0.24 -1.43
CA LEU A 58 -14.37 -0.52 -2.72
C LEU A 58 -15.31 -1.75 -2.67
N ASP A 59 -15.35 -2.49 -1.55
CA ASP A 59 -16.03 -3.78 -1.43
C ASP A 59 -16.91 -3.89 -0.17
N THR A 60 -17.49 -2.75 0.23
CA THR A 60 -18.23 -2.59 1.48
C THR A 60 -19.44 -3.51 1.61
N ALA A 61 -20.10 -3.84 0.50
CA ALA A 61 -21.30 -4.69 0.51
C ALA A 61 -20.98 -6.15 0.88
N TRP A 62 -19.96 -6.74 0.25
CA TRP A 62 -19.58 -8.11 0.55
C TRP A 62 -18.92 -8.19 1.93
N LEU A 63 -18.03 -7.25 2.25
CA LEU A 63 -17.37 -7.16 3.56
C LEU A 63 -18.39 -7.04 4.70
N GLY A 64 -19.40 -6.18 4.55
CA GLY A 64 -20.49 -6.05 5.54
C GLY A 64 -21.35 -7.31 5.71
N THR A 65 -21.38 -8.18 4.70
CA THR A 65 -22.13 -9.45 4.74
C THR A 65 -21.34 -10.57 5.42
N VAL A 66 -20.06 -10.74 5.07
CA VAL A 66 -19.26 -11.88 5.57
C VAL A 66 -18.44 -11.57 6.81
N GLY A 67 -18.23 -10.29 7.13
CA GLY A 67 -17.38 -9.85 8.22
C GLY A 67 -15.90 -9.74 7.84
N ARG A 68 -15.17 -8.91 8.59
CA ARG A 68 -13.79 -8.49 8.33
C ARG A 68 -12.81 -9.66 8.19
N MET A 69 -12.83 -10.56 9.18
CA MET A 69 -11.91 -11.71 9.21
C MET A 69 -12.12 -12.65 8.03
N GLN A 70 -13.38 -12.98 7.71
CA GLN A 70 -13.72 -13.87 6.61
C GLN A 70 -13.39 -13.25 5.25
N TRP A 71 -13.65 -11.95 5.09
CA TRP A 71 -13.28 -11.23 3.89
C TRP A 71 -11.76 -11.26 3.68
N LEU A 72 -10.97 -10.92 4.70
CA LEU A 72 -9.50 -10.91 4.64
C LEU A 72 -8.92 -12.30 4.36
N ASP A 73 -9.38 -13.33 5.06
CA ASP A 73 -8.94 -14.71 4.86
C ASP A 73 -9.25 -15.19 3.44
N TRP A 74 -10.44 -14.89 2.92
CA TRP A 74 -10.80 -15.25 1.55
C TRP A 74 -9.89 -14.56 0.52
N GLN A 75 -9.62 -13.26 0.67
CA GLN A 75 -8.74 -12.52 -0.25
C GLN A 75 -7.32 -13.09 -0.24
N LYS A 76 -6.78 -13.36 0.96
CA LYS A 76 -5.46 -13.99 1.13
C LYS A 76 -5.39 -15.35 0.42
N GLN A 77 -6.40 -16.22 0.62
CA GLN A 77 -6.45 -17.53 -0.02
C GLN A 77 -6.54 -17.46 -1.55
N GLN A 78 -7.21 -16.45 -2.12
CA GLN A 78 -7.20 -16.27 -3.59
C GLN A 78 -5.81 -15.90 -4.08
N ILE A 79 -5.13 -15.00 -3.39
CA ILE A 79 -3.78 -14.53 -3.75
C ILE A 79 -2.73 -15.64 -3.60
N GLU A 80 -2.87 -16.52 -2.61
CA GLU A 80 -1.98 -17.68 -2.45
C GLU A 80 -2.00 -18.62 -3.68
N LYS A 81 -3.18 -18.78 -4.31
CA LYS A 81 -3.41 -19.66 -5.46
C LYS A 81 -3.01 -19.05 -6.81
N SER A 82 -2.64 -17.77 -6.85
CA SER A 82 -2.27 -17.05 -8.08
C SER A 82 -0.89 -16.41 -7.98
N SER A 83 -0.47 -15.58 -8.94
CA SER A 83 0.71 -14.71 -8.81
C SER A 83 0.37 -13.30 -8.33
N ASP A 84 -0.84 -13.10 -7.80
CA ASP A 84 -1.27 -11.81 -7.26
C ASP A 84 -0.50 -11.46 -5.98
N LYS A 85 -0.65 -10.21 -5.52
CA LYS A 85 0.17 -9.66 -4.45
C LYS A 85 -0.66 -8.96 -3.38
N ILE A 86 -0.12 -8.90 -2.17
CA ILE A 86 -0.64 -8.08 -1.06
C ILE A 86 0.32 -6.91 -0.88
N LEU A 87 -0.17 -5.69 -1.10
CA LEU A 87 0.54 -4.45 -0.84
C LEU A 87 0.21 -3.97 0.56
N ILE A 88 1.21 -3.94 1.43
CA ILE A 88 1.13 -3.36 2.76
C ILE A 88 1.65 -1.93 2.69
N LEU A 89 0.75 -0.97 2.83
CA LEU A 89 1.05 0.45 2.78
C LEU A 89 1.27 0.98 4.20
N CYS A 90 2.54 1.07 4.58
CA CYS A 90 2.99 1.50 5.89
C CYS A 90 2.87 3.01 6.10
N SER A 91 2.43 3.37 7.30
CA SER A 91 2.23 4.73 7.79
C SER A 91 2.25 4.73 9.31
N ARG A 92 2.20 5.91 9.92
CA ARG A 92 2.27 6.07 11.38
C ARG A 92 1.29 5.17 12.13
N GLY A 93 0.05 5.05 11.66
CA GLY A 93 -0.94 4.17 12.29
C GLY A 93 -0.66 2.68 12.12
N VAL A 94 0.02 2.26 11.03
CA VAL A 94 0.49 0.88 10.88
C VAL A 94 1.45 0.50 12.00
N GLN A 95 2.44 1.35 12.26
CA GLN A 95 3.41 1.12 13.32
C GLN A 95 2.79 1.22 14.71
N ALA A 96 1.89 2.18 14.92
CA ALA A 96 1.20 2.35 16.20
C ALA A 96 0.33 1.12 16.55
N LYS A 97 -0.47 0.63 15.58
CA LYS A 97 -1.28 -0.59 15.73
C LYS A 97 -0.41 -1.84 15.92
N TRP A 98 0.69 -1.96 15.18
CA TRP A 98 1.66 -3.05 15.41
C TRP A 98 2.21 -3.04 16.84
N ARG A 99 2.64 -1.89 17.35
CA ARG A 99 3.13 -1.76 18.73
C ARG A 99 2.05 -2.16 19.74
N ALA A 100 0.80 -1.78 19.52
CA ALA A 100 -0.34 -2.20 20.33
C ALA A 100 -0.52 -3.73 20.33
N MET A 101 -0.43 -4.38 19.16
CA MET A 101 -0.47 -5.85 19.05
C MET A 101 0.66 -6.55 19.82
N CYS A 102 1.81 -5.88 19.96
CA CYS A 102 2.97 -6.39 20.71
C CYS A 102 2.95 -6.03 22.22
N GLY A 103 1.79 -5.68 22.78
CA GLY A 103 1.64 -5.35 24.20
C GLY A 103 1.94 -3.88 24.55
N GLY A 104 2.06 -3.02 23.54
CA GLY A 104 2.07 -1.57 23.71
C GLY A 104 0.69 -1.02 24.09
N HIS A 105 0.60 0.31 24.20
CA HIS A 105 -0.68 0.98 24.47
C HIS A 105 -1.67 0.72 23.33
N LYS A 106 -2.94 0.50 23.67
CA LYS A 106 -4.01 0.30 22.69
C LYS A 106 -4.16 1.57 21.87
N VAL A 107 -4.32 1.43 20.56
CA VAL A 107 -4.55 2.55 19.64
C VAL A 107 -5.94 2.38 19.04
N MET A 108 -6.74 3.44 19.10
CA MET A 108 -8.03 3.54 18.42
C MET A 108 -8.01 4.86 17.65
N LEU A 109 -8.25 4.79 16.34
CA LEU A 109 -8.24 5.97 15.47
C LEU A 109 -9.67 6.40 15.17
N LYS A 110 -9.93 7.71 15.11
CA LYS A 110 -11.25 8.27 14.76
C LYS A 110 -11.80 7.68 13.46
N GLU A 111 -10.96 7.59 12.43
CA GLU A 111 -11.37 7.04 11.14
C GLU A 111 -11.68 5.54 11.19
N ASP A 112 -11.04 4.76 12.07
CA ASP A 112 -11.45 3.36 12.29
C ASP A 112 -12.85 3.31 12.92
N VAL A 113 -13.11 4.10 13.96
CA VAL A 113 -14.42 4.12 14.66
C VAL A 113 -15.54 4.60 13.74
N ARG A 114 -15.27 5.65 12.95
CA ARG A 114 -16.22 6.23 11.99
C ARG A 114 -16.43 5.34 10.76
N SER A 115 -15.49 4.44 10.48
CA SER A 115 -15.59 3.51 9.35
C SER A 115 -16.56 2.38 9.68
N PRO A 116 -17.52 2.06 8.79
CA PRO A 116 -18.38 0.89 8.97
C PRO A 116 -17.58 -0.42 8.94
N MET A 117 -16.37 -0.40 8.39
CA MET A 117 -15.47 -1.56 8.32
C MET A 117 -14.53 -1.65 9.52
N GLY A 118 -14.49 -0.63 10.40
CA GLY A 118 -13.59 -0.61 11.55
C GLY A 118 -12.11 -0.73 11.17
N ASP A 119 -11.29 -1.12 12.16
CA ASP A 119 -9.88 -1.46 11.93
C ASP A 119 -9.74 -2.75 11.11
N MET A 120 -9.25 -2.62 9.88
CA MET A 120 -8.94 -3.73 8.97
C MET A 120 -7.47 -4.18 9.04
N LEU A 121 -6.57 -3.34 9.58
CA LEU A 121 -5.14 -3.64 9.61
C LEU A 121 -4.82 -4.74 10.63
N THR A 122 -5.27 -4.57 11.88
CA THR A 122 -5.00 -5.52 12.96
C THR A 122 -5.44 -6.96 12.63
N PRO A 123 -6.66 -7.21 12.11
CA PRO A 123 -7.04 -8.55 11.67
C PRO A 123 -6.22 -9.03 10.46
N ALA A 124 -5.86 -8.16 9.52
CA ALA A 124 -4.99 -8.53 8.40
C ALA A 124 -3.60 -8.97 8.88
N PHE A 125 -3.00 -8.26 9.83
CA PHE A 125 -1.70 -8.62 10.41
C PHE A 125 -1.76 -9.96 11.16
N SER A 126 -2.86 -10.23 11.86
CA SER A 126 -3.07 -11.54 12.51
C SER A 126 -3.02 -12.71 11.52
N LEU A 127 -3.42 -12.49 10.27
CA LEU A 127 -3.36 -13.49 9.19
C LEU A 127 -2.01 -13.50 8.45
N ILE A 128 -1.37 -12.34 8.27
CA ILE A 128 -0.17 -12.16 7.43
C ILE A 128 1.11 -12.48 8.20
N ILE A 129 1.24 -12.06 9.45
CA ILE A 129 2.49 -12.17 10.21
C ILE A 129 2.99 -13.63 10.33
N PRO A 130 2.14 -14.65 10.55
CA PRO A 130 2.59 -16.05 10.56
C PRO A 130 3.24 -16.50 9.25
N ASP A 131 2.79 -16.00 8.10
CA ASP A 131 3.37 -16.35 6.79
C ASP A 131 4.82 -15.86 6.66
N LEU A 132 5.19 -14.78 7.36
CA LEU A 132 6.54 -14.22 7.32
C LEU A 132 7.58 -15.11 8.00
N LEU A 133 7.16 -16.19 8.65
CA LEU A 133 8.04 -17.25 9.14
C LEU A 133 8.43 -18.24 8.01
N HIS A 134 7.76 -18.17 6.85
CA HIS A 134 7.93 -19.08 5.73
C HIS A 134 8.47 -18.34 4.49
N PRO A 135 9.74 -18.59 4.07
CA PRO A 135 10.36 -17.87 2.97
C PRO A 135 9.61 -17.93 1.63
N VAL A 136 8.83 -18.99 1.41
CA VAL A 136 8.02 -19.19 0.19
C VAL A 136 6.93 -18.10 0.06
N ALA A 137 6.48 -17.52 1.16
CA ALA A 137 5.43 -16.51 1.16
C ALA A 137 5.94 -15.09 0.86
N PHE A 138 7.25 -14.83 0.98
CA PHE A 138 7.81 -13.46 0.84
C PHE A 138 7.53 -12.85 -0.53
N GLY A 139 7.47 -13.67 -1.58
CA GLY A 139 7.16 -13.20 -2.92
C GLY A 139 5.74 -12.64 -3.09
N LYS A 140 4.84 -12.87 -2.14
CA LYS A 140 3.44 -12.41 -2.15
C LYS A 140 3.25 -11.02 -1.55
N TYR A 141 4.12 -10.64 -0.63
CA TYR A 141 4.02 -9.40 0.14
C TYR A 141 4.90 -8.32 -0.46
N ILE A 142 4.32 -7.14 -0.67
CA ILE A 142 5.00 -5.93 -1.10
C ILE A 142 4.83 -4.91 0.00
N VAL A 143 5.90 -4.28 0.44
CA VAL A 143 5.88 -3.31 1.53
C VAL A 143 6.27 -1.95 1.00
N ALA A 144 5.42 -0.95 1.19
CA ALA A 144 5.64 0.39 0.65
C ALA A 144 5.16 1.46 1.62
N TYR A 145 5.63 2.69 1.45
CA TYR A 145 5.17 3.86 2.18
C TYR A 145 5.38 5.11 1.32
N PHE A 146 4.56 6.15 1.52
CA PHE A 146 4.74 7.44 0.86
C PHE A 146 5.74 8.28 1.66
N ASP A 147 6.95 8.51 1.12
CA ASP A 147 8.07 9.16 1.85
C ASP A 147 7.77 10.63 2.22
N ASP A 148 6.77 11.24 1.57
CA ASP A 148 6.31 12.61 1.84
C ASP A 148 5.44 12.75 3.09
N VAL A 149 4.77 11.66 3.52
CA VAL A 149 3.76 11.66 4.60
C VAL A 149 3.91 10.54 5.63
N SER A 150 4.82 9.61 5.37
CA SER A 150 5.18 8.44 6.19
C SER A 150 6.70 8.26 6.14
N ALA A 151 7.25 7.47 7.05
CA ALA A 151 8.68 7.21 7.12
C ALA A 151 9.01 5.70 7.12
N GLU A 152 10.28 5.34 6.96
CA GLU A 152 10.68 3.93 6.97
C GLU A 152 10.47 3.29 8.35
N GLU A 153 10.56 4.08 9.41
CA GLU A 153 10.32 3.69 10.80
C GLU A 153 8.86 3.27 11.07
N ASP A 154 7.96 3.63 10.15
CA ASP A 154 6.56 3.21 10.16
C ASP A 154 6.38 1.76 9.67
N VAL A 155 7.42 1.14 9.13
CA VAL A 155 7.41 -0.26 8.70
C VAL A 155 7.63 -1.18 9.92
N PRO A 156 6.68 -2.10 10.22
CA PRO A 156 6.83 -3.00 11.34
C PRO A 156 8.03 -3.96 11.19
N PRO A 157 8.75 -4.29 12.29
CA PRO A 157 9.93 -5.15 12.25
C PRO A 157 9.80 -6.50 11.52
N PRO A 158 8.66 -7.23 11.56
CA PRO A 158 8.51 -8.46 10.79
C PRO A 158 8.72 -8.29 9.28
N PHE A 159 8.52 -7.09 8.75
CA PHE A 159 8.68 -6.77 7.33
C PHE A 159 10.10 -6.28 6.97
N ASN A 160 11.01 -6.12 7.93
CA ASN A 160 12.38 -5.66 7.66
C ASN A 160 13.19 -6.60 6.77
N ILE A 161 12.77 -7.86 6.64
CA ILE A 161 13.37 -8.84 5.72
C ILE A 161 12.98 -8.61 4.25
N THR A 162 12.03 -7.72 3.99
CA THR A 162 11.51 -7.43 2.64
C THR A 162 12.05 -6.11 2.10
N ILE A 163 12.02 -5.95 0.77
CA ILE A 163 12.33 -4.67 0.13
C ILE A 163 11.20 -3.67 0.44
N LYS A 164 11.57 -2.47 0.89
CA LYS A 164 10.65 -1.38 1.21
C LYS A 164 10.64 -0.36 0.08
N TYR A 165 9.49 -0.15 -0.53
CA TYR A 165 9.33 0.76 -1.66
C TYR A 165 8.88 2.14 -1.18
N LYS A 166 9.74 3.15 -1.37
CA LYS A 166 9.40 4.57 -1.17
C LYS A 166 8.54 5.04 -2.33
N LEU A 167 7.30 5.43 -2.09
CA LEU A 167 6.41 5.94 -3.13
C LEU A 167 6.48 7.47 -3.18
N MET A 168 6.54 8.08 -4.36
CA MET A 168 6.48 7.49 -5.72
C MET A 168 7.84 7.14 -6.34
N LYS A 169 8.95 7.34 -5.62
CA LYS A 169 10.33 7.13 -6.08
C LYS A 169 10.63 5.74 -6.63
N HIS A 170 10.18 4.69 -5.94
CA HIS A 170 10.38 3.28 -6.30
C HIS A 170 9.11 2.65 -6.87
N PHE A 171 8.16 3.45 -7.39
CA PHE A 171 6.87 2.94 -7.84
C PHE A 171 7.01 2.00 -9.05
N GLU A 172 7.94 2.28 -9.97
CA GLU A 172 8.16 1.42 -11.14
C GLU A 172 8.65 0.02 -10.73
N GLU A 173 9.59 -0.06 -9.79
CA GLU A 173 10.06 -1.33 -9.22
C GLU A 173 8.93 -2.06 -8.49
N LEU A 174 8.13 -1.34 -7.70
CA LEU A 174 6.94 -1.88 -7.06
C LEU A 174 5.98 -2.47 -8.09
N TYR A 175 5.76 -1.75 -9.21
CA TYR A 175 4.86 -2.20 -10.26
C TYR A 175 5.36 -3.47 -10.95
N PHE A 176 6.66 -3.57 -11.26
CA PHE A 176 7.24 -4.83 -11.75
C PHE A 176 7.06 -5.98 -10.75
N ARG A 177 7.14 -5.71 -9.44
CA ARG A 177 6.84 -6.71 -8.42
C ARG A 177 5.37 -7.13 -8.43
N ILE A 178 4.42 -6.20 -8.63
CA ILE A 178 2.99 -6.53 -8.84
C ILE A 178 2.82 -7.45 -10.05
N LEU A 179 3.53 -7.16 -11.16
CA LEU A 179 3.49 -7.95 -12.39
C LEU A 179 4.10 -9.34 -12.27
N ASP A 180 4.85 -9.60 -11.19
CA ASP A 180 5.71 -10.78 -11.01
C ASP A 180 6.76 -10.88 -12.13
N MET A 181 7.33 -9.73 -12.52
CA MET A 181 8.30 -9.59 -13.61
C MET A 181 9.61 -9.01 -13.08
N GLU A 182 10.73 -9.47 -13.65
CA GLU A 182 12.03 -8.86 -13.40
C GLU A 182 12.19 -7.59 -14.23
N LYS A 183 12.53 -6.47 -13.56
CA LYS A 183 12.86 -5.20 -14.20
C LYS A 183 14.19 -5.26 -14.96
N HIS A 184 15.17 -5.94 -14.35
CA HIS A 184 16.52 -6.07 -14.86
C HIS A 184 16.70 -7.49 -15.37
N GLU A 185 16.95 -7.62 -16.66
CA GLU A 185 17.36 -8.87 -17.30
C GLU A 185 18.80 -8.68 -17.82
N PRO A 186 19.58 -9.75 -18.04
CA PRO A 186 20.94 -9.61 -18.57
C PRO A 186 20.99 -8.74 -19.85
N GLY A 187 21.64 -7.56 -19.76
CA GLY A 187 21.79 -6.60 -20.85
C GLY A 187 20.57 -5.71 -21.17
N LYS A 188 19.46 -5.85 -20.42
CA LYS A 188 18.19 -5.14 -20.66
C LYS A 188 17.57 -4.59 -19.38
N VAL A 189 17.08 -3.36 -19.44
CA VAL A 189 16.27 -2.76 -18.37
C VAL A 189 14.92 -2.38 -18.91
N LYS A 190 13.87 -2.99 -18.35
CA LYS A 190 12.48 -2.69 -18.69
C LYS A 190 12.04 -1.41 -18.00
N ARG A 191 11.35 -0.55 -18.73
CA ARG A 191 10.76 0.71 -18.24
C ARG A 191 9.29 0.76 -18.61
N VAL A 192 8.48 1.38 -17.76
CA VAL A 192 7.05 1.59 -18.03
C VAL A 192 6.77 3.09 -18.12
N GLU A 193 6.23 3.51 -19.26
CA GLU A 193 6.03 4.93 -19.54
C GLU A 193 4.92 5.57 -18.70
N GLY A 194 5.24 6.71 -18.07
CA GLY A 194 4.26 7.54 -17.38
C GLY A 194 3.88 7.05 -15.98
N ILE A 195 4.70 6.20 -15.36
CA ILE A 195 4.51 5.77 -13.95
C ILE A 195 5.71 6.06 -13.06
N ALA A 196 6.81 6.60 -13.62
CA ALA A 196 7.96 7.02 -12.85
C ALA A 196 7.64 8.24 -11.96
N GLU A 197 8.47 8.49 -10.96
CA GLU A 197 8.34 9.58 -9.98
C GLU A 197 8.11 10.95 -10.63
N ASP A 198 8.82 11.24 -11.71
CA ASP A 198 8.77 12.50 -12.45
C ASP A 198 7.71 12.52 -13.56
N GLU A 199 6.97 11.43 -13.75
CA GLU A 199 6.06 11.26 -14.88
C GLU A 199 4.63 10.90 -14.47
N TYR A 200 4.40 10.30 -13.29
CA TYR A 200 3.10 9.72 -12.92
C TYR A 200 1.97 10.75 -12.94
N PHE A 201 2.27 11.99 -12.58
CA PHE A 201 1.34 13.13 -12.61
C PHE A 201 1.06 13.68 -14.04
N SER A 202 1.55 13.04 -15.10
CA SER A 202 1.19 13.40 -16.48
C SER A 202 -0.25 12.99 -16.84
N CYS A 203 -0.82 12.00 -16.16
CA CYS A 203 -2.21 11.57 -16.34
C CYS A 203 -3.14 12.10 -15.23
N PRO A 204 -4.48 12.16 -15.47
CA PRO A 204 -5.42 12.67 -14.48
C PRO A 204 -5.41 11.92 -13.14
N SER A 205 -5.35 10.59 -13.16
CA SER A 205 -5.33 9.78 -11.93
C SER A 205 -4.04 9.97 -11.13
N GLY A 206 -2.90 10.16 -11.80
CA GLY A 206 -1.63 10.42 -11.14
C GLY A 206 -1.54 11.84 -10.57
N ARG A 207 -2.11 12.85 -11.24
CA ARG A 207 -2.26 14.19 -10.63
C ARG A 207 -3.10 14.13 -9.37
N ALA A 208 -4.25 13.48 -9.43
CA ALA A 208 -5.12 13.35 -8.27
C ALA A 208 -4.40 12.66 -7.10
N LEU A 209 -3.56 11.65 -7.36
CA LEU A 209 -2.72 11.02 -6.33
C LEU A 209 -1.71 12.00 -5.75
N ARG A 210 -0.96 12.71 -6.59
CA ARG A 210 0.00 13.71 -6.13
C ARG A 210 -0.66 14.78 -5.27
N ASP A 211 -1.77 15.34 -5.76
CA ASP A 211 -2.49 16.41 -5.07
C ASP A 211 -3.04 15.93 -3.71
N ALA A 212 -3.45 14.66 -3.59
CA ALA A 212 -3.84 14.06 -2.31
C ALA A 212 -2.66 13.88 -1.34
N VAL A 213 -1.48 13.49 -1.84
CA VAL A 213 -0.25 13.38 -1.04
C VAL A 213 0.19 14.76 -0.54
N GLU A 214 0.24 15.75 -1.43
CA GLU A 214 0.59 17.14 -1.10
C GLU A 214 -0.39 17.76 -0.09
N ALA A 215 -1.70 17.49 -0.24
CA ALA A 215 -2.71 17.97 0.71
C ALA A 215 -2.51 17.40 2.12
N PHE A 216 -2.19 16.10 2.23
CA PHE A 216 -1.93 15.51 3.54
C PHE A 216 -0.59 15.98 4.13
N GLN A 217 0.45 16.10 3.30
CA GLN A 217 1.73 16.64 3.73
C GLN A 217 1.59 18.07 4.28
N ALA A 218 0.86 18.94 3.58
CA ALA A 218 0.58 20.30 4.05
C ALA A 218 -0.15 20.30 5.40
N TYR A 219 -1.12 19.40 5.58
CA TYR A 219 -1.83 19.24 6.85
C TYR A 219 -0.90 18.78 7.98
N GLN A 220 0.01 17.83 7.73
CA GLN A 220 0.98 17.37 8.74
C GLN A 220 1.97 18.46 9.14
N VAL A 221 2.34 19.35 8.22
CA VAL A 221 3.18 20.52 8.51
C VAL A 221 2.44 21.55 9.36
N GLU A 222 1.15 21.80 9.07
CA GLU A 222 0.31 22.72 9.83
C GLU A 222 -0.03 22.18 11.23
N TYR A 223 -0.23 20.86 11.35
CA TYR A 223 -0.58 20.16 12.59
C TYR A 223 0.41 19.02 12.88
N PRO A 224 1.59 19.31 13.49
CA PRO A 224 2.61 18.29 13.76
C PRO A 224 2.15 17.17 14.71
N ASP A 225 1.15 17.45 15.54
CA ASP A 225 0.49 16.52 16.48
C ASP A 225 -0.77 15.88 15.89
N TRP A 226 -0.93 15.90 14.56
CA TRP A 226 -2.12 15.38 13.87
C TRP A 226 -2.47 13.95 14.28
N PHE A 227 -1.47 13.08 14.45
CA PHE A 227 -1.72 11.66 14.72
C PHE A 227 -2.25 11.45 16.12
N GLU A 228 -1.68 12.16 17.10
CA GLU A 228 -2.17 12.14 18.48
C GLU A 228 -3.61 12.66 18.57
N ARG A 229 -4.01 13.61 17.71
CA ARG A 229 -5.40 14.10 17.62
C ARG A 229 -6.37 13.12 16.98
N GLU A 230 -5.86 12.19 16.17
CA GLU A 230 -6.67 11.12 15.57
C GLU A 230 -6.83 9.92 16.50
N CYS A 231 -5.93 9.77 17.49
CA CYS A 231 -6.09 8.79 18.56
C CYS A 231 -7.22 9.21 19.51
N VAL A 232 -8.06 8.26 19.89
CA VAL A 232 -9.13 8.42 20.88
C VAL A 232 -9.05 7.33 21.95
N ASP A 233 -9.57 7.61 23.14
CA ASP A 233 -9.62 6.65 24.24
C ASP A 233 -10.92 5.81 24.20
N SER A 234 -11.96 6.30 23.53
CA SER A 234 -13.26 5.63 23.42
C SER A 234 -13.96 5.87 22.08
N GLU A 235 -14.97 5.04 21.78
CA GLU A 235 -15.80 5.22 20.58
C GLU A 235 -16.66 6.50 20.65
N GLU A 236 -17.06 6.91 21.86
CA GLU A 236 -17.86 8.13 22.09
C GLU A 236 -17.07 9.38 21.66
N GLU A 237 -15.79 9.46 22.05
CA GLU A 237 -14.90 10.58 21.71
C GLU A 237 -14.64 10.69 20.20
N ALA A 238 -14.70 9.58 19.46
CA ALA A 238 -14.56 9.61 18.01
C ALA A 238 -15.80 10.12 17.27
N LEU A 239 -16.98 10.08 17.90
CA LEU A 239 -18.25 10.49 17.28
C LEU A 239 -18.62 11.95 17.56
N ASP A 240 -17.95 12.59 18.52
CA ASP A 240 -17.99 14.03 18.79
C ASP A 240 -17.16 14.84 17.77
#